data_AF-A0A0H3LR27-F1
#
_entry.id   AF-A0A0H3LR27-F1
#
_cell.length_a   1.000
_cell.length_b   1.000
_cell.length_c   1.000
_cell.angle_alpha   90.00
_cell.angle_beta   90.00
_cell.angle_gamma   90.00
#
_symmetry.space_group_name_H-M   'P 1'
#
loop_
_entity.id
_entity.type
_entity.pdbx_description
1 polymer ?
#
loop_
_entity_poly.entity_id
_entity_poly.type
_entity_poly.pdbx_seq_one_letter_code
_entity_poly.pdbx_strand_id
1 'polypeptide(L)'
;MSRAVSNQRRRFVQGLAGGGVLAGLGLWRQAAWARPGAAQPEVLSGTEFNLEIGRTPANFTGAARMATTVNGSIPAPILRWREGDTVTLRVTNRLDEDTSIHWHGILLPTGMDGVPGLSFPGIRPGETFTYRFQVRQSGTYWYHSHSGFQEQTGLYGAIVIEPRRADPVRAERDHVVLLSDWTDEDPMSVFRKLKVMPDYYNYIQPTVDNLVDDARKQGWASALGERLMWQQMRMNQTDLADVSGATYTYLANGKSPAGNWTGLFKPGERVRLRFINGSAMTYFDVRIPGLKMTVVAADGLPVRPVEVDEFRIAVAETYDVIVEPAEDRAYTIFSQSMDRSGYARATLAPREGMHAEVPALDPVQMLTMMDMGMAHDMPGMDHGAAMDHGAMGGMDHAAMGHGSGEASGGMVEVRHPYPAEHGPANSMLPDIVTTRLDDPGVGLRDNGRKVLTYADLRSMVEPEDNRAPTREIELHLTGNMDRYMWSFNGLKFSQAKPIVLKYGERVRFVLVNDTMMTHPIHLHGLWSDLESPDGNFQVRKHTISLNPAQRISYRVSADARGNWAYHCHLLYHMEAGMFRAVVVE
;
A
#
# COMPACT_ATOMS: atom_id res chain seq x y z
N MET A 1 4.29 -15.24 -35.69
CA MET A 1 4.03 -13.78 -35.51
C MET A 1 4.37 -13.29 -34.09
N SER A 2 5.49 -13.71 -33.49
CA SER A 2 5.76 -13.52 -32.04
C SER A 2 6.71 -12.36 -31.67
N ARG A 3 7.48 -11.78 -32.61
CA ARG A 3 8.46 -10.72 -32.29
C ARG A 3 7.93 -9.29 -32.23
N ALA A 4 6.83 -8.96 -32.93
CA ALA A 4 6.32 -7.59 -32.98
C ALA A 4 5.53 -7.17 -31.73
N VAL A 5 4.79 -8.10 -31.11
CA VAL A 5 3.96 -7.85 -29.92
C VAL A 5 4.82 -7.61 -28.67
N SER A 6 6.01 -8.21 -28.59
CA SER A 6 6.94 -8.06 -27.45
C SER A 6 7.50 -6.63 -27.30
N ASN A 7 7.83 -5.94 -28.39
CA ASN A 7 8.43 -4.61 -28.33
C ASN A 7 7.40 -3.51 -27.99
N GLN A 8 6.16 -3.64 -28.47
CA GLN A 8 5.08 -2.72 -28.10
C GLN A 8 4.68 -2.91 -26.62
N ARG A 9 4.59 -4.16 -26.13
CA ARG A 9 4.30 -4.44 -24.72
C ARG A 9 5.41 -3.96 -23.77
N ARG A 10 6.69 -4.17 -24.11
CA ARG A 10 7.81 -3.64 -23.28
C ARG A 10 7.81 -2.11 -23.22
N ARG A 11 7.49 -1.43 -24.32
CA ARG A 11 7.33 0.04 -24.32
C ARG A 11 6.12 0.49 -23.52
N PHE A 12 5.03 -0.25 -23.54
CA PHE A 12 3.83 0.03 -22.72
C PHE A 12 4.16 -0.04 -21.22
N VAL A 13 4.79 -1.12 -20.76
CA VAL A 13 5.20 -1.29 -19.34
C VAL A 13 6.20 -0.21 -18.90
N GLN A 14 7.04 0.30 -19.81
CA GLN A 14 8.05 1.31 -19.50
C GLN A 14 7.57 2.77 -19.70
N GLY A 15 6.45 3.00 -20.37
CA GLY A 15 5.98 4.35 -20.73
C GLY A 15 6.97 5.19 -21.56
N LEU A 16 6.71 6.50 -21.66
CA LEU A 16 7.51 7.48 -22.43
C LEU A 16 8.59 8.19 -21.60
N ALA A 17 9.76 8.42 -22.19
CA ALA A 17 10.89 9.15 -21.57
C ALA A 17 10.59 10.63 -21.23
N GLY A 18 9.58 11.23 -21.87
CA GLY A 18 9.12 12.59 -21.59
C GLY A 18 7.73 12.66 -20.96
N GLY A 19 7.24 11.56 -20.39
CA GLY A 19 5.86 11.50 -19.89
C GLY A 19 5.59 12.45 -18.72
N GLY A 20 4.42 13.08 -18.73
CA GLY A 20 4.01 14.08 -17.74
C GLY A 20 2.79 14.88 -18.18
N VAL A 21 2.42 15.86 -17.35
CA VAL A 21 1.37 16.85 -17.68
C VAL A 21 1.84 17.75 -18.82
N LEU A 22 1.01 17.92 -19.84
CA LEU A 22 1.26 18.81 -20.97
C LEU A 22 0.88 20.24 -20.58
N ALA A 23 1.84 21.16 -20.62
CA ALA A 23 1.57 22.57 -20.40
C ALA A 23 0.62 23.09 -21.51
N GLY A 24 -0.61 23.42 -21.14
CA GLY A 24 -1.59 24.00 -22.06
C GLY A 24 -1.19 25.42 -22.46
N LEU A 25 -0.91 25.64 -23.75
CA LEU A 25 -0.79 26.97 -24.33
C LEU A 25 -2.18 27.60 -24.48
N GLY A 26 -2.71 28.15 -23.39
CA GLY A 26 -3.93 28.96 -23.37
C GLY A 26 -3.62 30.45 -23.50
N LEU A 27 -4.32 31.13 -24.42
CA LEU A 27 -4.16 32.54 -24.83
C LEU A 27 -4.56 33.56 -23.75
N TRP A 28 -3.86 33.61 -22.61
CA TRP A 28 -3.88 34.76 -21.70
C TRP A 28 -2.45 35.15 -21.38
N ARG A 29 -2.00 36.29 -21.95
CA ARG A 29 -0.66 36.84 -21.78
C ARG A 29 -0.46 37.29 -20.33
N GLN A 30 0.21 36.46 -19.54
CA GLN A 30 1.21 36.94 -18.60
C GLN A 30 2.53 36.26 -18.98
N ALA A 31 3.62 37.03 -19.00
CA ALA A 31 4.93 36.61 -19.46
C ALA A 31 5.51 35.50 -18.56
N ALA A 32 5.08 34.26 -18.79
CA ALA A 32 5.72 33.08 -18.23
C ALA A 32 6.99 32.84 -19.04
N TRP A 33 8.13 33.12 -18.40
CA TRP A 33 9.41 32.64 -18.89
C TRP A 33 9.29 31.12 -19.02
N ALA A 34 9.54 30.61 -20.23
CA ALA A 34 9.54 29.19 -20.50
C ALA A 34 10.52 28.50 -19.53
N ARG A 35 9.98 27.81 -18.53
CA ARG A 35 10.77 26.94 -17.65
C ARG A 35 11.12 25.69 -18.45
N PRO A 36 12.41 25.37 -18.65
CA PRO A 36 12.78 24.08 -19.21
C PRO A 36 12.35 22.99 -18.22
N GLY A 37 11.69 21.94 -18.75
CA GLY A 37 11.36 20.66 -18.13
C GLY A 37 11.13 20.64 -16.61
N ALA A 38 9.87 20.60 -16.16
CA ALA A 38 9.57 20.32 -14.76
C ALA A 38 10.00 18.88 -14.40
N ALA A 39 11.23 18.75 -13.90
CA ALA A 39 11.83 17.50 -13.45
C ALA A 39 11.50 17.20 -11.97
N GLN A 40 10.94 18.15 -11.22
CA GLN A 40 10.50 17.96 -9.83
C GLN A 40 9.11 18.57 -9.61
N PRO A 41 8.26 17.93 -8.78
CA PRO A 41 6.99 18.53 -8.37
C PRO A 41 7.26 19.87 -7.65
N GLU A 42 6.36 20.84 -7.85
CA GLU A 42 6.44 22.12 -7.17
C GLU A 42 6.42 21.92 -5.66
N VAL A 43 7.25 22.67 -4.93
CA VAL A 43 7.29 22.63 -3.46
C VAL A 43 6.65 23.91 -2.94
N LEU A 44 5.51 23.77 -2.26
CA LEU A 44 4.82 24.88 -1.60
C LEU A 44 5.15 24.83 -0.11
N SER A 45 5.63 25.94 0.45
CA SER A 45 5.99 26.04 1.87
C SER A 45 5.31 27.24 2.52
N GLY A 46 5.02 27.14 3.82
CA GLY A 46 4.39 28.21 4.60
C GLY A 46 3.15 27.73 5.34
N THR A 47 2.28 28.67 5.70
CA THR A 47 1.06 28.40 6.47
C THR A 47 -0.22 28.65 5.67
N GLU A 48 -0.13 29.21 4.47
CA GLU A 48 -1.28 29.51 3.62
C GLU A 48 -1.06 28.95 2.22
N PHE A 49 -2.03 28.18 1.75
CA PHE A 49 -1.96 27.48 0.47
C PHE A 49 -3.24 27.74 -0.33
N ASN A 50 -3.08 27.95 -1.63
CA ASN A 50 -4.18 27.93 -2.59
C ASN A 50 -3.95 26.75 -3.52
N LEU A 51 -4.87 25.80 -3.50
CA LEU A 51 -4.82 24.57 -4.26
C LEU A 51 -6.00 24.56 -5.21
N GLU A 52 -5.73 24.46 -6.51
CA GLU A 52 -6.77 24.39 -7.53
C GLU A 52 -6.82 22.97 -8.10
N ILE A 53 -7.95 22.29 -7.89
CA ILE A 53 -8.20 20.96 -8.46
C ILE A 53 -8.82 21.15 -9.85
N GLY A 54 -8.22 20.57 -10.87
CA GLY A 54 -8.71 20.70 -12.25
C GLY A 54 -8.32 19.54 -13.14
N ARG A 55 -8.78 19.56 -14.39
CA ARG A 55 -8.35 18.59 -15.42
C ARG A 55 -7.16 19.13 -16.18
N THR A 56 -6.15 18.30 -16.39
CA THR A 56 -5.00 18.66 -17.24
C THR A 56 -4.60 17.46 -18.12
N PRO A 57 -4.28 17.67 -19.41
CA PRO A 57 -3.81 16.59 -20.25
C PRO A 57 -2.49 16.02 -19.72
N ALA A 58 -2.40 14.71 -19.57
CA ALA A 58 -1.16 13.97 -19.25
C ALA A 58 -0.90 12.90 -20.32
N ASN A 59 0.37 12.56 -20.53
CA ASN A 59 0.74 11.50 -21.46
C ASN A 59 1.92 10.70 -20.90
N PHE A 60 1.64 9.51 -20.36
CA PHE A 60 2.67 8.61 -19.83
C PHE A 60 2.97 7.42 -20.77
N THR A 61 2.03 7.06 -21.63
CA THR A 61 2.01 5.81 -22.41
C THR A 61 2.21 6.01 -23.91
N GLY A 62 2.14 7.25 -24.40
CA GLY A 62 1.99 7.56 -25.82
C GLY A 62 0.62 8.14 -26.17
N ALA A 63 -0.38 7.95 -25.32
CA ALA A 63 -1.72 8.48 -25.53
C ALA A 63 -2.04 9.58 -24.52
N ALA A 64 -2.46 10.75 -25.02
CA ALA A 64 -2.92 11.83 -24.14
C ALA A 64 -4.24 11.44 -23.46
N ARG A 65 -4.33 11.68 -22.16
CA ARG A 65 -5.50 11.44 -21.30
C ARG A 65 -5.71 12.64 -20.38
N MET A 66 -6.95 12.85 -19.94
CA MET A 66 -7.23 13.87 -18.94
C MET A 66 -6.90 13.31 -17.57
N ALA A 67 -6.13 14.06 -16.81
CA ALA A 67 -5.75 13.72 -15.46
C ALA A 67 -6.35 14.72 -14.48
N THR A 68 -6.70 14.28 -13.28
CA THR A 68 -7.16 15.16 -12.20
C THR A 68 -5.93 15.66 -11.46
N THR A 69 -5.68 16.96 -11.50
CA THR A 69 -4.44 17.55 -10.99
C THR A 69 -4.73 18.57 -9.91
N VAL A 70 -3.73 18.83 -9.06
CA VAL A 70 -3.71 20.02 -8.21
C VAL A 70 -2.65 20.96 -8.77
N ASN A 71 -3.02 22.22 -8.98
CA ASN A 71 -2.18 23.25 -9.60
C ASN A 71 -1.55 22.80 -10.93
N GLY A 72 -2.26 21.97 -11.71
CA GLY A 72 -1.79 21.53 -13.03
C GLY A 72 -0.63 20.53 -12.99
N SER A 73 -0.42 19.81 -11.88
CA SER A 73 0.70 18.86 -11.73
C SER A 73 0.28 17.47 -11.27
N ILE A 74 1.04 16.46 -11.72
CA ILE A 74 1.01 15.06 -11.25
C ILE A 74 2.46 14.58 -11.04
N PRO A 75 2.84 14.18 -9.82
CA PRO A 75 2.04 14.30 -8.59
C PRO A 75 1.73 15.77 -8.31
N ALA A 76 0.71 16.01 -7.49
CA ALA A 76 0.39 17.33 -7.00
C ALA A 76 1.58 17.94 -6.20
N PRO A 77 1.60 19.28 -5.97
CA PRO A 77 2.72 19.93 -5.30
C PRO A 77 3.05 19.31 -3.94
N ILE A 78 4.33 19.23 -3.61
CA ILE A 78 4.77 18.85 -2.26
C ILE A 78 4.41 19.99 -1.32
N LEU A 79 3.62 19.69 -0.29
CA LEU A 79 3.30 20.63 0.77
C LEU A 79 4.34 20.47 1.89
N ARG A 80 5.14 21.50 2.13
CA ARG A 80 6.05 21.55 3.29
C ARG A 80 5.41 22.36 4.40
N TRP A 81 5.14 21.68 5.51
CA TRP A 81 4.60 22.28 6.72
C TRP A 81 5.64 22.23 7.83
N ARG A 82 5.35 22.93 8.91
CA ARG A 82 6.14 22.88 10.14
C ARG A 82 5.25 22.51 11.31
N GLU A 83 5.73 21.59 12.14
CA GLU A 83 5.04 21.16 13.34
C GLU A 83 4.74 22.36 14.28
N GLY A 84 3.50 22.43 14.75
CA GLY A 84 3.00 23.47 15.63
C GLY A 84 2.34 24.66 14.92
N ASP A 85 2.59 24.84 13.62
CA ASP A 85 1.97 25.89 12.83
C ASP A 85 0.48 25.57 12.55
N THR A 86 -0.31 26.61 12.34
CA THR A 86 -1.69 26.45 11.81
C THR A 86 -1.66 26.66 10.31
N VAL A 87 -2.03 25.62 9.56
CA VAL A 87 -2.12 25.69 8.10
C VAL A 87 -3.53 26.07 7.67
N THR A 88 -3.64 26.87 6.62
CA THR A 88 -4.89 27.25 5.96
C THR A 88 -4.79 26.89 4.48
N LEU A 89 -5.56 25.91 4.03
CA LEU A 89 -5.55 25.40 2.66
C LEU A 89 -6.89 25.73 1.99
N ARG A 90 -6.85 26.61 1.00
CA ARG A 90 -8.01 27.03 0.21
C ARG A 90 -8.05 26.18 -1.05
N VAL A 91 -8.93 25.20 -1.07
CA VAL A 91 -9.05 24.21 -2.13
C VAL A 91 -10.22 24.58 -3.03
N THR A 92 -9.93 24.98 -4.26
CA THR A 92 -10.93 25.38 -5.26
C THR A 92 -11.16 24.23 -6.23
N ASN A 93 -12.42 23.85 -6.41
CA ASN A 93 -12.82 22.82 -7.36
C ASN A 93 -13.13 23.44 -8.74
N ARG A 94 -12.34 23.08 -9.76
CA ARG A 94 -12.56 23.44 -11.19
C ARG A 94 -13.05 22.27 -12.03
N LEU A 95 -13.36 21.13 -11.42
CA LEU A 95 -14.03 20.02 -12.08
C LEU A 95 -15.52 20.34 -12.27
N ASP A 96 -16.18 19.51 -13.07
CA ASP A 96 -17.65 19.49 -13.25
C ASP A 96 -18.36 18.49 -12.31
N GLU A 97 -17.61 17.92 -11.36
CA GLU A 97 -18.06 16.96 -10.35
C GLU A 97 -17.53 17.35 -8.96
N ASP A 98 -18.16 16.84 -7.90
CA ASP A 98 -17.71 17.07 -6.52
C ASP A 98 -16.30 16.51 -6.29
N THR A 99 -15.52 17.16 -5.45
CA THR A 99 -14.16 16.73 -5.09
C THR A 99 -13.90 16.88 -3.60
N SER A 100 -12.75 16.36 -3.16
CA SER A 100 -12.29 16.45 -1.79
C SER A 100 -10.77 16.28 -1.72
N ILE A 101 -10.19 16.61 -0.57
CA ILE A 101 -8.82 16.24 -0.24
C ILE A 101 -8.83 15.66 1.16
N HIS A 102 -8.41 14.39 1.28
CA HIS A 102 -8.03 13.77 2.53
C HIS A 102 -6.54 14.02 2.81
N TRP A 103 -6.22 14.37 4.06
CA TRP A 103 -4.85 14.61 4.53
C TRP A 103 -4.35 13.35 5.25
N HIS A 104 -3.85 12.40 4.48
CA HIS A 104 -3.58 11.03 4.93
C HIS A 104 -2.62 10.97 6.12
N GLY A 105 -3.09 10.38 7.21
CA GLY A 105 -2.34 10.20 8.45
C GLY A 105 -2.24 11.45 9.34
N ILE A 106 -2.86 12.58 8.97
CA ILE A 106 -2.79 13.83 9.74
C ILE A 106 -3.82 13.84 10.88
N LEU A 107 -3.40 14.20 12.09
CA LEU A 107 -4.30 14.46 13.21
C LEU A 107 -4.92 15.86 13.08
N LEU A 108 -6.22 15.90 12.78
CA LEU A 108 -7.00 17.12 12.54
C LEU A 108 -8.41 17.00 13.13
N PRO A 109 -9.21 18.08 13.19
CA PRO A 109 -10.64 17.98 13.51
C PRO A 109 -11.40 17.26 12.40
N THR A 110 -12.37 16.40 12.74
CA THR A 110 -13.17 15.58 11.78
C THR A 110 -13.69 16.38 10.57
N GLY A 111 -14.20 17.60 10.77
CA GLY A 111 -14.71 18.44 9.66
C GLY A 111 -13.66 18.90 8.63
N MET A 112 -12.38 18.63 8.88
CA MET A 112 -11.24 18.93 7.99
C MET A 112 -10.67 17.66 7.36
N ASP A 113 -11.25 16.48 7.62
CA ASP A 113 -10.71 15.18 7.23
C ASP A 113 -10.89 14.89 5.74
N GLY A 114 -11.91 15.44 5.09
CA GLY A 114 -12.04 15.41 3.64
C GLY A 114 -12.73 14.19 3.04
N VAL A 115 -13.63 13.53 3.78
CA VAL A 115 -14.44 12.39 3.30
C VAL A 115 -15.90 12.85 3.08
N PRO A 116 -16.34 13.05 1.83
CA PRO A 116 -17.69 13.50 1.53
C PRO A 116 -18.78 12.57 2.08
N GLY A 117 -19.83 13.14 2.65
CA GLY A 117 -20.96 12.39 3.23
C GLY A 117 -20.67 11.75 4.58
N LEU A 118 -19.44 11.81 5.09
CA LEU A 118 -19.05 11.28 6.40
C LEU A 118 -18.52 12.38 7.32
N SER A 119 -17.42 13.02 6.93
CA SER A 119 -16.73 14.01 7.75
C SER A 119 -17.07 15.45 7.33
N PHE A 120 -17.47 15.65 6.07
CA PHE A 120 -17.95 16.93 5.53
C PHE A 120 -18.80 16.70 4.25
N PRO A 121 -19.42 17.72 3.63
CA PRO A 121 -20.32 17.52 2.49
C PRO A 121 -19.65 17.34 1.11
N GLY A 122 -18.33 17.51 0.97
CA GLY A 122 -17.67 17.61 -0.35
C GLY A 122 -17.50 19.05 -0.83
N ILE A 123 -16.62 19.27 -1.82
CA ILE A 123 -16.41 20.57 -2.48
C ILE A 123 -17.08 20.53 -3.85
N ARG A 124 -18.16 21.30 -4.04
CA ARG A 124 -18.91 21.29 -5.30
C ARG A 124 -18.16 22.01 -6.44
N PRO A 125 -18.52 21.76 -7.71
CA PRO A 125 -18.00 22.49 -8.86
C PRO A 125 -18.04 24.01 -8.67
N GLY A 126 -16.90 24.68 -8.87
CA GLY A 126 -16.76 26.13 -8.75
C GLY A 126 -16.66 26.67 -7.32
N GLU A 127 -16.83 25.84 -6.29
CA GLU A 127 -16.71 26.25 -4.90
C GLU A 127 -15.26 26.15 -4.38
N THR A 128 -14.98 26.89 -3.31
CA THR A 128 -13.73 26.80 -2.55
C THR A 128 -14.06 26.38 -1.12
N PHE A 129 -13.42 25.31 -0.64
CA PHE A 129 -13.43 24.94 0.76
C PHE A 129 -12.11 25.32 1.43
N THR A 130 -12.20 25.82 2.67
CA THR A 130 -11.01 26.21 3.44
C THR A 130 -10.77 25.22 4.57
N TYR A 131 -9.75 24.38 4.41
CA TYR A 131 -9.22 23.55 5.49
C TYR A 131 -8.37 24.41 6.41
N ARG A 132 -8.58 24.33 7.73
CA ARG A 132 -7.76 25.04 8.70
C ARG A 132 -7.60 24.24 9.99
N PHE A 133 -6.37 23.88 10.32
CA PHE A 133 -6.05 23.11 11.53
C PHE A 133 -4.60 23.35 11.96
N GLN A 134 -4.31 23.04 13.21
CA GLN A 134 -2.94 23.03 13.74
C GLN A 134 -2.25 21.72 13.38
N VAL A 135 -1.03 21.81 12.88
CA VAL A 135 -0.18 20.65 12.59
C VAL A 135 0.44 20.15 13.90
N ARG A 136 0.08 18.94 14.32
CA ARG A 136 0.45 18.38 15.64
C ARG A 136 1.61 17.38 15.62
N GLN A 137 2.10 17.05 14.43
CA GLN A 137 3.05 15.97 14.20
C GLN A 137 4.09 16.41 13.16
N SER A 138 5.14 15.61 12.98
CA SER A 138 6.20 15.80 11.98
C SER A 138 6.44 14.49 11.25
N GLY A 139 6.96 14.52 10.01
CA GLY A 139 7.26 13.31 9.24
C GLY A 139 6.85 13.38 7.77
N THR A 140 6.78 12.20 7.16
CA THR A 140 6.36 12.00 5.76
C THR A 140 4.91 11.53 5.71
N TYR A 141 4.05 12.33 5.06
CA TYR A 141 2.63 12.07 4.85
C TYR A 141 2.26 12.40 3.40
N TRP A 142 0.98 12.32 3.07
CA TRP A 142 0.51 12.59 1.72
C TRP A 142 -0.96 13.02 1.75
N TYR A 143 -1.49 13.46 0.62
CA TYR A 143 -2.89 13.83 0.45
C TYR A 143 -3.41 13.28 -0.86
N HIS A 144 -4.70 12.96 -0.90
CA HIS A 144 -5.36 12.41 -2.07
C HIS A 144 -6.87 12.72 -2.07
N SER A 145 -7.54 12.47 -3.18
CA SER A 145 -8.99 12.63 -3.25
C SER A 145 -9.70 11.48 -2.54
N HIS A 146 -10.75 11.80 -1.80
CA HIS A 146 -11.72 10.82 -1.29
C HIS A 146 -13.05 10.90 -2.06
N SER A 147 -12.99 11.25 -3.35
CA SER A 147 -14.16 11.44 -4.21
C SER A 147 -14.06 10.60 -5.47
N GLY A 148 -14.81 9.49 -5.50
CA GLY A 148 -14.85 8.54 -6.60
C GLY A 148 -13.44 8.09 -7.00
N PHE A 149 -13.18 8.03 -8.30
CA PHE A 149 -11.89 7.55 -8.83
C PHE A 149 -10.85 8.67 -9.09
N GLN A 150 -11.01 9.84 -8.49
CA GLN A 150 -10.13 10.99 -8.73
C GLN A 150 -8.67 10.74 -8.31
N GLU A 151 -8.45 9.86 -7.33
CA GLU A 151 -7.11 9.42 -6.93
C GLU A 151 -6.41 8.69 -8.08
N GLN A 152 -7.06 7.68 -8.68
CA GLN A 152 -6.53 6.92 -9.82
C GLN A 152 -6.24 7.81 -11.03
N THR A 153 -7.03 8.87 -11.25
CA THR A 153 -6.82 9.81 -12.36
C THR A 153 -5.78 10.88 -12.07
N GLY A 154 -5.18 10.92 -10.87
CA GLY A 154 -4.00 11.74 -10.58
C GLY A 154 -4.05 12.63 -9.34
N LEU A 155 -5.16 12.68 -8.59
CA LEU A 155 -5.28 13.56 -7.43
C LEU A 155 -4.62 12.94 -6.19
N TYR A 156 -3.29 13.07 -6.13
CA TYR A 156 -2.46 12.71 -4.99
C TYR A 156 -1.20 13.59 -4.94
N GLY A 157 -0.67 13.87 -3.74
CA GLY A 157 0.56 14.63 -3.54
C GLY A 157 1.20 14.38 -2.18
N ALA A 158 2.45 14.80 -2.03
CA ALA A 158 3.21 14.57 -0.80
C ALA A 158 3.06 15.70 0.22
N ILE A 159 3.16 15.35 1.50
CA ILE A 159 3.28 16.28 2.61
C ILE A 159 4.57 15.95 3.37
N VAL A 160 5.44 16.94 3.55
CA VAL A 160 6.62 16.82 4.41
C VAL A 160 6.47 17.80 5.55
N ILE A 161 6.44 17.30 6.78
CA ILE A 161 6.27 18.13 7.96
C ILE A 161 7.57 18.17 8.75
N GLU A 162 8.18 19.36 8.80
CA GLU A 162 9.43 19.59 9.50
C GLU A 162 9.17 19.64 11.01
N PRO A 163 9.95 18.90 11.82
CA PRO A 163 9.80 18.92 13.27
C PRO A 163 10.13 20.31 13.82
N ARG A 164 9.45 20.68 14.91
CA ARG A 164 9.73 21.95 15.60
C ARG A 164 11.06 21.89 16.35
N ARG A 165 11.42 20.69 16.81
CA ARG A 165 12.71 20.37 17.44
C ARG A 165 13.67 19.77 16.40
N ALA A 166 14.91 19.53 16.79
CA ALA A 166 15.87 18.87 15.91
C ALA A 166 15.34 17.51 15.44
N ASP A 167 15.41 17.26 14.13
CA ASP A 167 15.01 15.99 13.52
C ASP A 167 15.88 14.87 14.13
N PRO A 168 15.28 13.82 14.74
CA PRO A 168 16.03 12.68 15.26
C PRO A 168 16.76 11.92 14.14
N VAL A 169 16.27 12.02 12.90
CA VAL A 169 16.88 11.44 11.72
C VAL A 169 17.75 12.51 11.04
N ARG A 170 19.07 12.40 11.21
CA ARG A 170 20.02 13.27 10.50
C ARG A 170 20.19 12.83 9.06
N ALA A 171 20.07 13.75 8.11
CA ALA A 171 20.44 13.56 6.71
C ALA A 171 20.90 14.90 6.13
N GLU A 172 21.86 14.88 5.21
CA GLU A 172 22.31 16.07 4.49
C GLU A 172 21.36 16.44 3.35
N ARG A 173 20.57 15.46 2.88
CA ARG A 173 19.63 15.65 1.77
C ARG A 173 18.39 14.81 1.96
N ASP A 174 17.25 15.41 1.59
CA ASP A 174 15.96 14.73 1.51
C ASP A 174 15.47 14.67 0.06
N HIS A 175 14.99 13.51 -0.36
CA HIS A 175 14.22 13.34 -1.58
C HIS A 175 12.90 12.66 -1.28
N VAL A 176 11.80 13.19 -1.81
CA VAL A 176 10.52 12.47 -1.83
C VAL A 176 10.51 11.52 -3.01
N VAL A 177 10.11 10.27 -2.77
CA VAL A 177 9.88 9.25 -3.79
C VAL A 177 8.42 8.81 -3.68
N LEU A 178 7.54 9.50 -4.42
CA LEU A 178 6.12 9.17 -4.49
C LEU A 178 5.89 8.17 -5.62
N LEU A 179 5.48 6.97 -5.25
CA LEU A 179 5.11 5.88 -6.15
C LEU A 179 3.61 5.94 -6.43
N SER A 180 3.23 5.70 -7.68
CA SER A 180 1.83 5.63 -8.10
C SER A 180 1.63 4.69 -9.29
N ASP A 181 0.37 4.38 -9.60
CA ASP A 181 -0.03 3.69 -10.82
C ASP A 181 -0.89 4.59 -11.71
N TRP A 182 -0.70 4.46 -13.03
CA TRP A 182 -1.45 5.19 -14.05
C TRP A 182 -2.13 4.23 -14.99
N THR A 183 -3.40 4.48 -15.32
CA THR A 183 -4.11 3.78 -16.39
C THR A 183 -4.63 4.76 -17.43
N ASP A 184 -4.55 4.37 -18.70
CA ASP A 184 -5.20 5.09 -19.79
C ASP A 184 -6.69 4.75 -19.94
N GLU A 185 -7.15 3.70 -19.25
CA GLU A 185 -8.55 3.33 -19.21
C GLU A 185 -9.32 4.21 -18.22
N ASP A 186 -10.59 4.46 -18.52
CA ASP A 186 -11.51 5.07 -17.57
C ASP A 186 -11.63 4.18 -16.31
N PRO A 187 -11.34 4.69 -15.09
CA PRO A 187 -11.36 3.87 -13.87
C PRO A 187 -12.71 3.23 -13.56
N MET A 188 -13.83 3.87 -13.93
CA MET A 188 -15.16 3.26 -13.81
C MET A 188 -15.30 2.03 -14.72
N SER A 189 -14.67 2.06 -15.90
CA SER A 189 -14.61 0.92 -16.81
C SER A 189 -13.69 -0.19 -16.30
N VAL A 190 -12.57 0.15 -15.66
CA VAL A 190 -11.73 -0.82 -14.93
C VAL A 190 -12.55 -1.51 -13.84
N PHE A 191 -13.20 -0.72 -12.98
CA PHE A 191 -14.05 -1.24 -11.91
C PHE A 191 -15.18 -2.13 -12.44
N ARG A 192 -15.87 -1.72 -13.52
CA ARG A 192 -16.92 -2.53 -14.15
C ARG A 192 -16.38 -3.85 -14.69
N LYS A 193 -15.19 -3.87 -15.31
CA LYS A 193 -14.57 -5.11 -15.82
C LYS A 193 -14.28 -6.05 -14.66
N LEU A 194 -13.67 -5.55 -13.59
CA LEU A 194 -13.39 -6.33 -12.37
C LEU A 194 -14.68 -6.91 -11.77
N LYS A 195 -15.76 -6.12 -11.71
CA LYS A 195 -17.08 -6.57 -11.25
C LYS A 195 -17.72 -7.68 -12.09
N VAL A 196 -17.37 -7.79 -13.38
CA VAL A 196 -17.93 -8.77 -14.31
C VAL A 196 -17.02 -9.98 -14.48
N MET A 197 -15.71 -9.76 -14.45
CA MET A 197 -14.65 -10.74 -14.67
C MET A 197 -13.44 -10.29 -13.83
N PRO A 198 -13.31 -10.78 -12.58
CA PRO A 198 -12.30 -10.30 -11.64
C PRO A 198 -10.87 -10.54 -12.12
N ASP A 199 -10.64 -11.60 -12.89
CA ASP A 199 -9.34 -11.96 -13.44
C ASP A 199 -9.03 -11.29 -14.79
N TYR A 200 -9.84 -10.30 -15.24
CA TYR A 200 -9.73 -9.69 -16.57
C TYR A 200 -8.33 -9.16 -16.90
N TYR A 201 -7.64 -8.60 -15.91
CA TYR A 201 -6.29 -8.03 -16.06
C TYR A 201 -5.17 -8.99 -15.62
N ASN A 202 -5.50 -10.21 -15.23
CA ASN A 202 -4.54 -11.22 -14.81
C ASN A 202 -4.12 -12.10 -15.99
N TYR A 203 -2.98 -11.76 -16.60
CA TYR A 203 -2.42 -12.47 -17.76
C TYR A 203 -1.29 -13.44 -17.41
N ILE A 204 -0.99 -13.62 -16.12
CA ILE A 204 0.08 -14.51 -15.63
C ILE A 204 -0.44 -15.88 -15.19
N GLN A 205 -1.69 -16.21 -15.56
CA GLN A 205 -2.36 -17.44 -15.14
C GLN A 205 -1.57 -18.69 -15.56
N PRO A 206 -1.57 -19.74 -14.72
CA PRO A 206 -0.71 -20.87 -14.95
C PRO A 206 -1.20 -21.76 -16.12
N THR A 207 -0.29 -22.06 -17.04
CA THR A 207 -0.54 -22.74 -18.32
C THR A 207 -0.33 -24.26 -18.26
N VAL A 208 -0.48 -24.95 -19.40
CA VAL A 208 -0.16 -26.38 -19.55
C VAL A 208 1.34 -26.64 -19.32
N ASP A 209 2.21 -25.74 -19.76
CA ASP A 209 3.66 -25.88 -19.53
C ASP A 209 3.98 -25.82 -18.03
N ASN A 210 3.29 -24.94 -17.29
CA ASN A 210 3.42 -24.89 -15.83
C ASN A 210 2.99 -26.21 -15.19
N LEU A 211 1.88 -26.82 -15.64
CA LEU A 211 1.44 -28.12 -15.12
C LEU A 211 2.47 -29.24 -15.38
N VAL A 212 3.14 -29.23 -16.54
CA VAL A 212 4.21 -30.19 -16.84
C VAL A 212 5.40 -29.98 -15.90
N ASP A 213 5.78 -28.73 -15.64
CA ASP A 213 6.86 -28.41 -14.71
C ASP A 213 6.51 -28.80 -13.27
N ASP A 214 5.28 -28.56 -12.83
CA ASP A 214 4.78 -29.00 -11.53
C ASP A 214 4.82 -30.54 -11.46
N ALA A 215 4.32 -31.23 -12.47
CA ALA A 215 4.34 -32.69 -12.54
C ALA A 215 5.77 -33.27 -12.52
N ARG A 216 6.77 -32.55 -13.04
CA ARG A 216 8.19 -32.95 -12.93
C ARG A 216 8.75 -32.78 -11.52
N LYS A 217 8.29 -31.78 -10.77
CA LYS A 217 8.76 -31.50 -9.40
C LYS A 217 8.08 -32.39 -8.36
N GLN A 218 6.77 -32.57 -8.46
CA GLN A 218 5.94 -33.22 -7.43
C GLN A 218 5.14 -34.43 -7.93
N GLY A 219 5.29 -34.82 -9.19
CA GLY A 219 4.56 -35.93 -9.80
C GLY A 219 3.18 -35.53 -10.36
N TRP A 220 2.73 -36.26 -11.38
CA TRP A 220 1.46 -35.97 -12.08
C TRP A 220 0.23 -35.98 -11.19
N ALA A 221 0.14 -36.95 -10.26
CA ALA A 221 -1.00 -37.06 -9.36
C ALA A 221 -1.14 -35.84 -8.45
N SER A 222 -0.04 -35.38 -7.84
CA SER A 222 -0.03 -34.21 -6.96
C SER A 222 -0.33 -32.93 -7.74
N ALA A 223 0.33 -32.73 -8.88
CA ALA A 223 0.14 -31.53 -9.69
C ALA A 223 -1.30 -31.41 -10.25
N LEU A 224 -1.90 -32.52 -10.69
CA LEU A 224 -3.31 -32.52 -11.11
C LEU A 224 -4.26 -32.33 -9.93
N GLY A 225 -3.99 -32.95 -8.78
CA GLY A 225 -4.78 -32.78 -7.57
C GLY A 225 -4.82 -31.33 -7.10
N GLU A 226 -3.66 -30.67 -7.06
CA GLU A 226 -3.54 -29.26 -6.70
C GLU A 226 -4.30 -28.36 -7.69
N ARG A 227 -4.14 -28.57 -9.00
CA ARG A 227 -4.90 -27.81 -10.00
C ARG A 227 -6.41 -27.98 -9.86
N LEU A 228 -6.87 -29.20 -9.61
CA LEU A 228 -8.29 -29.47 -9.39
C LEU A 228 -8.80 -28.78 -8.13
N MET A 229 -8.02 -28.74 -7.05
CA MET A 229 -8.37 -28.06 -5.81
C MET A 229 -8.57 -26.56 -6.02
N TRP A 230 -7.62 -25.86 -6.66
CA TRP A 230 -7.76 -24.43 -7.00
C TRP A 230 -8.98 -24.15 -7.89
N GLN A 231 -9.24 -25.02 -8.87
CA GLN A 231 -10.42 -24.92 -9.73
C GLN A 231 -11.74 -25.13 -8.97
N GLN A 232 -11.78 -26.07 -8.02
CA GLN A 232 -12.96 -26.31 -7.17
C GLN A 232 -13.25 -25.12 -6.25
N MET A 233 -12.20 -24.49 -5.69
CA MET A 233 -12.34 -23.27 -4.90
C MET A 233 -12.71 -22.03 -5.73
N ARG A 234 -12.63 -22.11 -7.07
CA ARG A 234 -12.83 -20.99 -8.00
C ARG A 234 -11.90 -19.82 -7.70
N MET A 235 -10.64 -20.16 -7.43
CA MET A 235 -9.59 -19.23 -7.06
C MET A 235 -8.44 -19.32 -8.06
N ASN A 236 -7.78 -18.19 -8.29
CA ASN A 236 -6.60 -18.13 -9.15
C ASN A 236 -5.33 -17.98 -8.31
N GLN A 237 -4.36 -18.88 -8.53
CA GLN A 237 -3.07 -18.88 -7.83
C GLN A 237 -2.24 -17.62 -8.09
N THR A 238 -2.52 -16.87 -9.16
CA THR A 238 -1.81 -15.63 -9.48
C THR A 238 -2.56 -14.36 -9.12
N ASP A 239 -3.61 -14.46 -8.32
CA ASP A 239 -4.46 -13.32 -7.94
C ASP A 239 -3.81 -12.44 -6.85
N LEU A 240 -2.63 -11.91 -7.16
CA LEU A 240 -1.85 -11.03 -6.27
C LEU A 240 -2.17 -9.55 -6.48
N ALA A 241 -2.72 -9.17 -7.63
CA ALA A 241 -3.15 -7.80 -7.93
C ALA A 241 -4.34 -7.84 -8.91
N ASP A 242 -5.36 -7.03 -8.64
CA ASP A 242 -6.57 -6.99 -9.49
C ASP A 242 -6.28 -6.38 -10.87
N VAL A 243 -5.32 -5.45 -10.93
CA VAL A 243 -4.93 -4.76 -12.16
C VAL A 243 -3.41 -4.81 -12.30
N SER A 244 -2.95 -5.43 -13.38
CA SER A 244 -1.53 -5.66 -13.65
C SER A 244 -0.91 -4.58 -14.54
N GLY A 245 0.41 -4.65 -14.74
CA GLY A 245 1.19 -3.82 -15.67
C GLY A 245 0.80 -4.00 -17.15
N ALA A 246 -0.15 -4.89 -17.47
CA ALA A 246 -0.80 -4.92 -18.77
C ALA A 246 -1.72 -3.71 -19.01
N THR A 247 -2.19 -3.08 -17.94
CA THR A 247 -3.03 -1.87 -17.97
C THR A 247 -2.37 -0.71 -17.25
N TYR A 248 -1.63 -0.98 -16.17
CA TYR A 248 -0.91 0.05 -15.43
C TYR A 248 0.46 0.39 -16.01
N THR A 249 0.76 1.69 -16.00
CA THR A 249 2.11 2.23 -16.05
C THR A 249 2.47 2.73 -14.65
N TYR A 250 3.50 2.15 -14.05
CA TYR A 250 3.93 2.50 -12.70
C TYR A 250 4.84 3.73 -12.73
N LEU A 251 4.58 4.71 -11.87
CA LEU A 251 5.29 6.00 -11.88
C LEU A 251 6.11 6.18 -10.60
N ALA A 252 7.27 6.82 -10.73
CA ALA A 252 8.02 7.39 -9.63
C ALA A 252 8.10 8.91 -9.83
N ASN A 253 7.59 9.69 -8.88
CA ASN A 253 7.49 11.16 -8.96
C ASN A 253 6.84 11.64 -10.27
N GLY A 254 5.78 10.95 -10.72
CA GLY A 254 5.07 11.26 -11.96
C GLY A 254 5.89 11.03 -13.23
N LYS A 255 6.95 10.21 -13.16
CA LYS A 255 7.72 9.77 -14.33
C LYS A 255 7.52 8.28 -14.52
N SER A 256 7.27 7.90 -15.77
CA SER A 256 7.30 6.50 -16.19
C SER A 256 8.70 5.90 -16.00
N PRO A 257 8.86 4.57 -16.09
CA PRO A 257 10.18 3.96 -16.05
C PRO A 257 11.12 4.55 -17.11
N ALA A 258 10.66 4.78 -18.33
CA ALA A 258 11.47 5.41 -19.37
C ALA A 258 11.85 6.86 -19.01
N GLY A 259 10.99 7.58 -18.28
CA GLY A 259 11.23 8.96 -17.82
C GLY A 259 12.25 9.06 -16.69
N ASN A 260 12.35 8.04 -15.84
CA ASN A 260 13.41 7.83 -14.84
C ASN A 260 13.79 9.09 -14.04
N TRP A 261 12.98 9.46 -13.05
CA TRP A 261 13.29 10.58 -12.16
C TRP A 261 14.67 10.39 -11.49
N THR A 262 15.44 11.49 -11.37
CA THR A 262 16.79 11.46 -10.78
C THR A 262 16.85 12.26 -9.46
N GLY A 263 17.28 11.62 -8.39
CA GLY A 263 17.65 12.23 -7.12
C GLY A 263 19.16 12.41 -7.04
N LEU A 264 19.61 13.66 -6.97
CA LEU A 264 21.04 13.95 -6.91
C LEU A 264 21.64 13.65 -5.53
N PHE A 265 22.89 13.20 -5.49
CA PHE A 265 23.65 13.07 -4.23
C PHE A 265 25.12 13.51 -4.38
N LYS A 266 25.80 13.71 -3.25
CA LYS A 266 27.26 13.82 -3.18
C LYS A 266 27.83 12.55 -2.56
N PRO A 267 28.88 11.94 -3.13
CA PRO A 267 29.49 10.75 -2.55
C PRO A 267 29.84 10.95 -1.06
N GLY A 268 29.38 10.01 -0.23
CA GLY A 268 29.58 10.00 1.22
C GLY A 268 28.54 10.78 2.04
N GLU A 269 27.57 11.45 1.43
CA GLU A 269 26.47 12.09 2.18
C GLU A 269 25.36 11.10 2.51
N ARG A 270 24.65 11.32 3.63
CA ARG A 270 23.47 10.57 4.03
C ARG A 270 22.26 11.19 3.35
N VAL A 271 21.63 10.40 2.48
CA VAL A 271 20.44 10.80 1.74
C VAL A 271 19.24 10.12 2.36
N ARG A 272 18.26 10.91 2.82
CA ARG A 272 16.95 10.41 3.21
C ARG A 272 16.03 10.35 2.00
N LEU A 273 15.55 9.15 1.71
CA LEU A 273 14.50 8.88 0.73
C LEU A 273 13.18 8.71 1.49
N ARG A 274 12.23 9.58 1.21
CA ARG A 274 10.89 9.58 1.80
C ARG A 274 9.94 8.89 0.83
N PHE A 275 9.77 7.58 0.99
CA PHE A 275 8.89 6.77 0.15
C PHE A 275 7.43 6.97 0.57
N ILE A 276 6.59 7.22 -0.41
CA ILE A 276 5.13 7.30 -0.27
C ILE A 276 4.55 6.41 -1.34
N ASN A 277 3.66 5.50 -0.98
CA ASN A 277 2.86 4.78 -1.95
C ASN A 277 1.47 5.41 -2.09
N GLY A 278 1.31 6.29 -3.07
CA GLY A 278 0.04 6.95 -3.42
C GLY A 278 -0.62 6.33 -4.65
N SER A 279 -0.44 5.02 -4.84
CA SER A 279 -1.08 4.24 -5.91
C SER A 279 -2.55 3.99 -5.59
N ALA A 280 -3.36 3.72 -6.61
CA ALA A 280 -4.75 3.29 -6.37
C ALA A 280 -4.82 1.82 -5.93
N MET A 281 -3.95 0.95 -6.45
CA MET A 281 -4.02 -0.50 -6.21
C MET A 281 -2.67 -1.18 -5.97
N THR A 282 -1.56 -0.54 -6.34
CA THR A 282 -0.28 -1.24 -6.47
C THR A 282 0.53 -1.27 -5.17
N TYR A 283 0.88 -2.48 -4.74
CA TYR A 283 1.99 -2.72 -3.79
C TYR A 283 3.33 -2.74 -4.52
N PHE A 284 4.35 -2.13 -3.93
CA PHE A 284 5.70 -2.13 -4.50
C PHE A 284 6.72 -2.79 -3.58
N ASP A 285 7.59 -3.59 -4.16
CA ASP A 285 8.80 -4.11 -3.53
C ASP A 285 9.98 -3.25 -3.98
N VAL A 286 10.54 -2.50 -3.03
CA VAL A 286 11.55 -1.47 -3.26
C VAL A 286 12.93 -2.01 -2.90
N ARG A 287 13.89 -1.83 -3.82
CA ARG A 287 15.30 -2.14 -3.61
C ARG A 287 16.22 -1.19 -4.36
N ILE A 288 17.44 -1.03 -3.87
CA ILE A 288 18.48 -0.21 -4.51
C ILE A 288 19.77 -1.04 -4.62
N PRO A 289 19.93 -1.84 -5.70
CA PRO A 289 21.07 -2.76 -5.80
C PRO A 289 22.42 -2.03 -5.68
N GLY A 290 23.25 -2.54 -4.78
CA GLY A 290 24.54 -1.94 -4.45
C GLY A 290 24.50 -0.87 -3.35
N LEU A 291 23.33 -0.57 -2.76
CA LEU A 291 23.18 0.26 -1.57
C LEU A 291 22.33 -0.44 -0.52
N LYS A 292 22.80 -0.44 0.73
CA LYS A 292 21.98 -0.82 1.89
C LYS A 292 21.00 0.30 2.21
N MET A 293 19.80 -0.09 2.59
CA MET A 293 18.72 0.80 3.01
C MET A 293 18.54 0.69 4.51
N THR A 294 18.60 1.81 5.23
CA THR A 294 18.27 1.83 6.66
C THR A 294 16.92 2.51 6.87
N VAL A 295 15.89 1.74 7.20
CA VAL A 295 14.55 2.25 7.52
C VAL A 295 14.61 2.97 8.86
N VAL A 296 14.17 4.23 8.89
CA VAL A 296 14.25 5.11 10.07
C VAL A 296 12.93 5.78 10.45
N ALA A 297 11.93 5.75 9.57
CA ALA A 297 10.56 6.11 9.91
C ALA A 297 9.56 5.21 9.16
N ALA A 298 8.40 5.00 9.76
CA ALA A 298 7.23 4.35 9.17
C ALA A 298 5.99 5.18 9.48
N ASP A 299 5.15 5.43 8.47
CA ASP A 299 3.88 6.17 8.61
C ASP A 299 4.06 7.56 9.26
N GLY A 300 5.16 8.23 8.89
CA GLY A 300 5.59 9.53 9.40
C GLY A 300 6.27 9.52 10.77
N LEU A 301 6.27 8.40 11.50
CA LEU A 301 6.83 8.32 12.85
C LEU A 301 8.22 7.65 12.86
N PRO A 302 9.17 8.17 13.66
CA PRO A 302 10.51 7.61 13.74
C PRO A 302 10.50 6.22 14.39
N VAL A 303 11.23 5.29 13.77
CA VAL A 303 11.43 3.91 14.24
C VAL A 303 12.90 3.66 14.56
N ARG A 304 13.16 2.63 15.36
CA ARG A 304 14.52 2.14 15.57
C ARG A 304 15.11 1.75 14.21
N PRO A 305 16.33 2.20 13.85
CA PRO A 305 16.90 1.93 12.54
C PRO A 305 16.97 0.43 12.22
N VAL A 306 16.45 0.04 11.05
CA VAL A 306 16.52 -1.34 10.54
C VAL A 306 17.22 -1.34 9.19
N GLU A 307 18.39 -1.97 9.10
CA GLU A 307 19.07 -2.19 7.82
C GLU A 307 18.40 -3.33 7.04
N VAL A 308 18.04 -3.09 5.79
CA VAL A 308 17.38 -4.04 4.88
C VAL A 308 17.94 -3.93 3.46
N ASP A 309 17.73 -4.97 2.67
CA ASP A 309 18.01 -5.01 1.24
C ASP A 309 16.76 -4.66 0.40
N GLU A 310 15.58 -4.96 0.93
CA GLU A 310 14.30 -4.78 0.26
C GLU A 310 13.19 -4.52 1.29
N PHE A 311 12.16 -3.77 0.90
CA PHE A 311 10.94 -3.66 1.68
C PHE A 311 9.73 -3.60 0.76
N ARG A 312 8.62 -4.20 1.20
CA ARG A 312 7.31 -4.01 0.58
C ARG A 312 6.66 -2.76 1.17
N ILE A 313 6.12 -1.90 0.31
CA ILE A 313 5.32 -0.74 0.72
C ILE A 313 3.89 -0.92 0.21
N ALA A 314 2.95 -1.02 1.13
CA ALA A 314 1.54 -1.13 0.81
C ALA A 314 0.98 0.21 0.32
N VAL A 315 -0.17 0.18 -0.36
CA VAL A 315 -0.89 1.42 -0.68
C VAL A 315 -1.14 2.19 0.61
N ALA A 316 -0.85 3.48 0.59
CA ALA A 316 -1.00 4.40 1.71
C ALA A 316 -0.02 4.26 2.89
N GLU A 317 1.02 3.44 2.77
CA GLU A 317 2.14 3.45 3.70
C GLU A 317 3.19 4.49 3.30
N THR A 318 3.95 4.95 4.29
CA THR A 318 5.16 5.75 4.07
C THR A 318 6.36 5.15 4.81
N TYR A 319 7.53 5.20 4.20
CA TYR A 319 8.79 4.79 4.83
C TYR A 319 9.87 5.82 4.53
N ASP A 320 10.57 6.28 5.57
CA ASP A 320 11.80 7.04 5.38
C ASP A 320 12.99 6.10 5.51
N VAL A 321 13.88 6.16 4.52
CA VAL A 321 15.07 5.31 4.43
C VAL A 321 16.31 6.19 4.28
N ILE A 322 17.36 5.89 5.03
CA ILE A 322 18.69 6.46 4.81
C ILE A 322 19.49 5.54 3.90
N VAL A 323 20.13 6.15 2.90
CA VAL A 323 21.19 5.54 2.09
C VAL A 323 22.44 6.43 2.12
N GLU A 324 23.61 5.81 2.04
CA GLU A 324 24.90 6.50 2.14
C GLU A 324 25.80 6.12 0.96
N PRO A 325 25.49 6.61 -0.26
CA PRO A 325 26.25 6.25 -1.46
C PRO A 325 27.67 6.82 -1.41
N ALA A 326 28.67 5.96 -1.30
CA ALA A 326 30.08 6.36 -1.21
C ALA A 326 30.79 6.55 -2.56
N GLU A 327 30.24 5.97 -3.63
CA GLU A 327 30.87 5.96 -4.96
C GLU A 327 30.28 7.02 -5.90
N ASP A 328 31.10 7.53 -6.82
CA ASP A 328 30.69 8.46 -7.88
C ASP A 328 29.99 7.74 -9.05
N ARG A 329 28.94 6.97 -8.75
CA ARG A 329 28.13 6.22 -9.74
C ARG A 329 26.64 6.35 -9.50
N ALA A 330 25.85 6.03 -10.52
CA ALA A 330 24.40 5.95 -10.38
C ALA A 330 23.97 4.65 -9.70
N TYR A 331 22.81 4.70 -9.05
CA TYR A 331 22.10 3.58 -8.45
C TYR A 331 20.63 3.62 -8.87
N THR A 332 20.07 2.48 -9.26
CA THR A 332 18.65 2.40 -9.62
C THR A 332 17.82 2.19 -8.35
N ILE A 333 16.90 3.12 -8.07
CA ILE A 333 15.77 2.85 -7.17
C ILE A 333 14.76 2.04 -7.98
N PHE A 334 14.63 0.77 -7.64
CA PHE A 334 13.76 -0.17 -8.33
C PHE A 334 12.56 -0.50 -7.46
N SER A 335 11.35 -0.24 -7.97
CA SER A 335 10.08 -0.46 -7.26
C SER A 335 9.21 -1.40 -8.09
N GLN A 336 9.32 -2.69 -7.83
CA GLN A 336 8.64 -3.75 -8.58
C GLN A 336 7.22 -3.97 -8.07
N SER A 337 6.24 -4.16 -8.94
CA SER A 337 4.89 -4.52 -8.50
C SER A 337 4.87 -5.91 -7.83
N MET A 338 4.03 -6.08 -6.81
CA MET A 338 3.91 -7.35 -6.05
C MET A 338 3.60 -8.56 -6.95
N ASP A 339 2.77 -8.37 -7.97
CA ASP A 339 2.40 -9.39 -8.97
C ASP A 339 3.49 -9.66 -10.04
N ARG A 340 4.64 -8.94 -9.97
CA ARG A 340 5.79 -9.06 -10.87
C ARG A 340 5.50 -8.68 -12.34
N SER A 341 4.39 -8.02 -12.62
CA SER A 341 4.01 -7.65 -13.99
C SER A 341 4.70 -6.39 -14.52
N GLY A 342 5.27 -5.56 -13.64
CA GLY A 342 6.11 -4.42 -14.03
C GLY A 342 6.81 -3.74 -12.86
N TYR A 343 7.30 -2.53 -13.09
CA TYR A 343 8.04 -1.75 -12.10
C TYR A 343 7.93 -0.25 -12.37
N ALA A 344 8.05 0.56 -11.33
CA ALA A 344 8.52 1.94 -11.42
C ALA A 344 10.05 1.96 -11.23
N ARG A 345 10.73 2.96 -11.80
CA ARG A 345 12.15 3.21 -11.50
C ARG A 345 12.48 4.68 -11.39
N ALA A 346 13.47 4.94 -10.54
CA ALA A 346 14.16 6.20 -10.39
C ALA A 346 15.67 5.95 -10.30
N THR A 347 16.47 7.01 -10.34
CA THR A 347 17.93 6.95 -10.22
C THR A 347 18.41 7.85 -9.09
N LEU A 348 19.33 7.36 -8.27
CA LEU A 348 20.19 8.20 -7.46
C LEU A 348 21.51 8.37 -8.19
N ALA A 349 21.96 9.61 -8.38
CA ALA A 349 23.21 9.86 -9.10
C ALA A 349 23.95 11.11 -8.60
N PRO A 350 25.29 11.17 -8.78
CA PRO A 350 26.05 12.39 -8.52
C PRO A 350 25.70 13.56 -9.44
N ARG A 351 25.19 13.26 -10.65
CA ARG A 351 24.94 14.21 -11.74
C ARG A 351 23.71 13.80 -12.54
N GLU A 352 23.01 14.79 -13.10
CA GLU A 352 21.87 14.57 -13.99
C GLU A 352 22.25 13.76 -15.24
N GLY A 353 21.30 12.97 -15.75
CA GLY A 353 21.45 12.16 -16.96
C GLY A 353 22.24 10.86 -16.78
N MET A 354 22.84 10.62 -15.61
CA MET A 354 23.41 9.32 -15.28
C MET A 354 22.29 8.30 -15.06
N HIS A 355 22.56 7.04 -15.38
CA HIS A 355 21.65 5.91 -15.14
C HIS A 355 22.48 4.69 -14.76
N ALA A 356 21.88 3.81 -13.97
CA ALA A 356 22.44 2.50 -13.64
C ALA A 356 21.68 1.40 -14.37
N GLU A 357 22.20 0.17 -14.26
CA GLU A 357 21.51 -1.00 -14.76
C GLU A 357 20.13 -1.14 -14.10
N VAL A 358 19.13 -1.49 -14.90
CA VAL A 358 17.79 -1.80 -14.39
C VAL A 358 17.75 -3.27 -14.02
N PRO A 359 17.44 -3.62 -12.76
CA PRO A 359 17.31 -4.99 -12.35
C PRO A 359 16.28 -5.75 -13.20
N ALA A 360 16.51 -7.06 -13.38
CA ALA A 360 15.47 -7.93 -13.90
C ALA A 360 14.30 -8.00 -12.90
N LEU A 361 13.10 -8.19 -13.43
CA LEU A 361 11.94 -8.56 -12.64
C LEU A 361 12.20 -9.92 -11.98
N ASP A 362 11.91 -10.03 -10.68
CA ASP A 362 11.89 -11.32 -10.01
C ASP A 362 10.82 -12.25 -10.64
N PRO A 363 11.00 -13.58 -10.57
CA PRO A 363 10.03 -14.54 -11.09
C PRO A 363 8.66 -14.40 -10.39
N VAL A 364 7.59 -14.59 -11.17
CA VAL A 364 6.21 -14.69 -10.66
C VAL A 364 6.14 -15.80 -9.61
N GLN A 365 5.52 -15.50 -8.47
CA GLN A 365 5.22 -16.48 -7.43
C GLN A 365 3.72 -16.78 -7.41
N MET A 366 3.39 -18.03 -7.10
CA MET A 366 2.03 -18.52 -6.99
C MET A 366 1.61 -18.51 -5.52
N LEU A 367 0.35 -18.21 -5.25
CA LEU A 367 -0.27 -18.48 -3.96
C LEU A 367 -0.26 -19.99 -3.69
N THR A 368 0.04 -20.34 -2.44
CA THR A 368 0.06 -21.71 -1.94
C THR A 368 -1.10 -21.93 -0.98
N MET A 369 -1.37 -23.20 -0.63
CA MET A 369 -2.38 -23.50 0.41
C MET A 369 -1.99 -22.94 1.78
N MET A 370 -0.70 -22.71 2.05
CA MET A 370 -0.26 -22.03 3.26
C MET A 370 -0.72 -20.58 3.31
N ASP A 371 -0.68 -19.88 2.17
CA ASP A 371 -1.19 -18.51 2.06
C ASP A 371 -2.71 -18.44 2.29
N MET A 372 -3.39 -19.57 2.12
CA MET A 372 -4.83 -19.71 2.31
C MET A 372 -5.23 -20.13 3.72
N GLY A 373 -4.27 -20.42 4.61
CA GLY A 373 -4.56 -21.01 5.92
C GLY A 373 -5.00 -22.48 5.86
N MET A 374 -4.85 -23.15 4.71
CA MET A 374 -5.40 -24.48 4.40
C MET A 374 -4.34 -25.60 4.37
N ALA A 375 -3.11 -25.35 4.82
CA ALA A 375 -2.02 -26.34 4.75
C ALA A 375 -2.22 -27.60 5.62
N HIS A 376 -3.22 -27.62 6.51
CA HIS A 376 -3.43 -28.70 7.47
C HIS A 376 -4.35 -29.83 6.95
N ASP A 377 -5.10 -29.60 5.87
CA ASP A 377 -6.13 -30.52 5.38
C ASP A 377 -5.66 -31.46 4.25
N MET A 378 -4.34 -31.58 4.05
CA MET A 378 -3.74 -32.49 3.08
C MET A 378 -3.26 -33.78 3.77
N PRO A 379 -4.09 -34.84 3.88
CA PRO A 379 -3.59 -36.14 4.30
C PRO A 379 -2.64 -36.68 3.23
N GLY A 380 -1.33 -36.69 3.51
CA GLY A 380 -0.37 -37.53 2.77
C GLY A 380 0.84 -36.87 2.13
N MET A 381 1.22 -35.63 2.46
CA MET A 381 2.55 -35.13 2.08
C MET A 381 3.59 -35.47 3.16
N ASP A 382 3.99 -36.74 3.15
CA ASP A 382 5.06 -37.27 3.98
C ASP A 382 6.42 -36.90 3.36
N HIS A 383 7.13 -35.94 3.95
CA HIS A 383 8.52 -35.68 3.61
C HIS A 383 9.42 -36.72 4.30
N GLY A 384 9.54 -37.86 3.62
CA GLY A 384 10.47 -38.98 3.76
C GLY A 384 11.42 -39.07 4.96
N ALA A 385 11.30 -40.16 5.72
CA ALA A 385 12.31 -41.22 5.80
C ALA A 385 11.76 -42.41 6.61
N ALA A 386 11.94 -43.62 6.08
CA ALA A 386 11.52 -44.86 6.69
C ALA A 386 12.05 -45.07 8.11
N MET A 387 11.17 -45.43 9.06
CA MET A 387 11.47 -46.37 10.16
C MET A 387 10.19 -47.05 10.68
N ASP A 388 10.25 -48.38 10.60
CA ASP A 388 9.60 -49.47 11.33
C ASP A 388 8.34 -49.24 12.21
N HIS A 389 7.38 -50.15 12.02
CA HIS A 389 6.15 -50.27 12.81
C HIS A 389 6.43 -50.92 14.18
N GLY A 390 6.24 -50.17 15.27
CA GLY A 390 6.27 -50.73 16.62
C GLY A 390 5.64 -49.81 17.65
N ALA A 391 4.38 -50.09 17.99
CA ALA A 391 3.64 -49.77 19.21
C ALA A 391 4.19 -48.69 20.17
N MET A 392 3.41 -47.62 20.38
CA MET A 392 3.11 -47.06 21.71
C MET A 392 1.96 -46.05 21.58
N GLY A 393 0.89 -46.27 22.34
CA GLY A 393 -0.22 -45.33 22.50
C GLY A 393 0.07 -44.28 23.58
N GLY A 394 -0.54 -43.10 23.40
CA GLY A 394 -0.73 -42.08 24.44
C GLY A 394 0.53 -41.30 24.82
N MET A 395 0.73 -40.13 24.22
CA MET A 395 1.57 -39.08 24.81
C MET A 395 0.87 -37.73 24.74
N ASP A 396 0.70 -37.12 25.90
CA ASP A 396 0.19 -35.78 26.16
C ASP A 396 1.06 -34.71 25.49
N HIS A 397 0.42 -33.74 24.84
CA HIS A 397 1.07 -32.60 24.16
C HIS A 397 1.54 -31.47 25.10
N ALA A 398 1.86 -31.76 26.36
CA ALA A 398 2.22 -30.76 27.36
C ALA A 398 3.64 -30.96 27.89
N ALA A 399 4.66 -30.84 27.04
CA ALA A 399 6.01 -30.39 27.42
C ALA A 399 6.98 -30.52 26.23
N MET A 400 7.32 -29.39 25.59
CA MET A 400 8.66 -29.17 25.04
C MET A 400 8.96 -27.67 25.04
N GLY A 401 9.80 -27.26 25.98
CA GLY A 401 10.31 -25.89 26.09
C GLY A 401 11.74 -25.75 25.56
N HIS A 402 11.94 -24.62 24.87
CA HIS A 402 13.16 -23.83 24.67
C HIS A 402 14.24 -24.28 23.67
N GLY A 403 14.26 -23.56 22.55
CA GLY A 403 15.46 -23.17 21.80
C GLY A 403 15.30 -21.72 21.33
N SER A 404 16.31 -20.88 21.59
CA SER A 404 16.30 -19.41 21.54
C SER A 404 16.13 -18.78 20.15
N GLY A 405 15.19 -17.82 20.04
CA GLY A 405 15.04 -16.85 18.95
C GLY A 405 13.72 -16.08 19.08
N GLU A 406 13.77 -14.80 19.45
CA GLU A 406 12.61 -13.93 19.71
C GLU A 406 11.81 -13.59 18.43
N ALA A 407 10.76 -14.36 18.14
CA ALA A 407 9.63 -13.97 17.28
C ALA A 407 8.46 -14.95 17.48
N SER A 408 7.77 -14.89 18.62
CA SER A 408 6.67 -15.82 18.92
C SER A 408 5.36 -15.37 18.29
N GLY A 409 5.12 -15.74 17.03
CA GLY A 409 3.81 -15.77 16.38
C GLY A 409 3.55 -17.17 15.81
N GLY A 410 2.29 -17.60 15.79
CA GLY A 410 1.92 -18.95 15.39
C GLY A 410 0.60 -19.04 14.65
N MET A 411 0.25 -20.25 14.26
CA MET A 411 -1.06 -20.58 13.71
C MET A 411 -2.09 -20.60 14.83
N VAL A 412 -3.23 -19.93 14.63
CA VAL A 412 -4.33 -19.85 15.60
C VAL A 412 -5.65 -20.16 14.91
N GLU A 413 -6.54 -20.84 15.62
CA GLU A 413 -7.91 -21.06 15.16
C GLU A 413 -8.69 -19.75 15.18
N VAL A 414 -9.50 -19.55 14.14
CA VAL A 414 -10.41 -18.40 14.02
C VAL A 414 -11.84 -18.90 14.05
N ARG A 415 -12.71 -18.10 14.65
CA ARG A 415 -14.15 -18.28 14.56
C ARG A 415 -14.72 -17.24 13.62
N HIS A 416 -15.81 -17.60 12.93
CA HIS A 416 -16.54 -16.72 12.02
C HIS A 416 -17.92 -16.43 12.59
N PRO A 417 -18.02 -15.52 13.58
CA PRO A 417 -19.22 -15.36 14.41
C PRO A 417 -20.35 -14.60 13.70
N TYR A 418 -20.09 -13.95 12.55
CA TYR A 418 -21.09 -13.14 11.88
C TYR A 418 -21.81 -13.95 10.80
N PRO A 419 -23.15 -14.08 10.85
CA PRO A 419 -23.88 -14.88 9.85
C PRO A 419 -23.66 -14.47 8.40
N ALA A 420 -23.32 -13.19 8.15
CA ALA A 420 -23.05 -12.68 6.82
C ALA A 420 -21.73 -13.18 6.22
N GLU A 421 -20.79 -13.68 7.05
CA GLU A 421 -19.51 -14.28 6.62
C GLU A 421 -19.72 -15.60 5.89
N HIS A 422 -20.82 -16.30 6.19
CA HIS A 422 -21.21 -17.56 5.55
C HIS A 422 -22.05 -17.34 4.28
N GLY A 423 -22.20 -16.08 3.87
CA GLY A 423 -22.98 -15.67 2.70
C GLY A 423 -22.18 -15.71 1.39
N PRO A 424 -22.84 -15.52 0.24
CA PRO A 424 -22.19 -15.53 -1.08
C PRO A 424 -21.23 -14.35 -1.30
N ALA A 425 -21.16 -13.39 -0.36
CA ALA A 425 -20.26 -12.25 -0.40
C ALA A 425 -18.85 -12.58 0.10
N ASN A 426 -18.65 -13.78 0.68
CA ASN A 426 -17.36 -14.26 1.15
C ASN A 426 -17.08 -15.63 0.51
N SER A 427 -15.98 -15.76 -0.22
CA SER A 427 -15.60 -17.01 -0.90
C SER A 427 -14.64 -17.86 -0.09
N MET A 428 -14.10 -17.34 1.02
CA MET A 428 -13.09 -18.01 1.82
C MET A 428 -13.34 -17.73 3.30
N LEU A 429 -13.17 -18.77 4.11
CA LEU A 429 -13.35 -18.76 5.55
C LEU A 429 -12.19 -19.59 6.11
N PRO A 430 -11.05 -18.97 6.44
CA PRO A 430 -9.92 -19.72 6.94
C PRO A 430 -10.21 -20.16 8.37
N ASP A 431 -10.08 -21.44 8.67
CA ASP A 431 -10.25 -21.96 10.02
C ASP A 431 -9.00 -21.70 10.88
N ILE A 432 -7.84 -21.56 10.23
CA ILE A 432 -6.55 -21.32 10.85
C ILE A 432 -5.85 -20.17 10.15
N VAL A 433 -5.35 -19.22 10.93
CA VAL A 433 -4.61 -18.06 10.43
C VAL A 433 -3.29 -17.90 11.16
N THR A 434 -2.33 -17.24 10.51
CA THR A 434 -1.05 -16.89 11.14
C THR A 434 -1.14 -15.57 11.89
N THR A 435 -0.51 -15.51 13.06
CA THR A 435 -0.29 -14.26 13.81
C THR A 435 1.12 -13.70 13.61
N ARG A 436 1.92 -14.34 12.77
CA ARG A 436 3.32 -13.96 12.56
C ARG A 436 3.45 -12.57 11.96
N LEU A 437 4.36 -11.78 12.54
CA LEU A 437 4.75 -10.46 12.02
C LEU A 437 6.04 -10.49 11.22
N ASP A 438 6.74 -11.62 11.20
CA ASP A 438 8.03 -11.84 10.53
C ASP A 438 7.88 -12.50 9.15
N ASP A 439 6.64 -12.66 8.66
CA ASP A 439 6.38 -13.08 7.29
C ASP A 439 6.40 -11.86 6.35
N PRO A 440 7.37 -11.75 5.43
CA PRO A 440 7.42 -10.65 4.46
C PRO A 440 6.33 -10.73 3.38
N GLY A 441 5.59 -11.85 3.33
CA GLY A 441 4.51 -12.07 2.37
C GLY A 441 4.97 -12.70 1.04
N VAL A 442 3.98 -12.97 0.19
CA VAL A 442 4.17 -13.71 -1.08
C VAL A 442 5.16 -12.98 -1.98
N GLY A 443 6.09 -13.73 -2.58
CA GLY A 443 7.11 -13.17 -3.47
C GLY A 443 8.37 -12.66 -2.79
N LEU A 444 8.41 -12.64 -1.46
CA LEU A 444 9.55 -12.14 -0.68
C LEU A 444 10.17 -13.17 0.26
N ARG A 445 9.48 -14.29 0.51
CA ARG A 445 10.02 -15.44 1.25
C ARG A 445 11.20 -16.06 0.49
N ASP A 446 12.26 -16.38 1.22
CA ASP A 446 13.44 -17.11 0.74
C ASP A 446 14.10 -16.54 -0.54
N ASN A 447 13.95 -15.25 -0.79
CA ASN A 447 14.46 -14.59 -2.00
C ASN A 447 15.96 -14.20 -1.94
N GLY A 448 16.65 -14.59 -0.85
CA GLY A 448 18.07 -14.31 -0.62
C GLY A 448 18.40 -12.89 -0.17
N ARG A 449 17.39 -12.06 0.15
CA ARG A 449 17.54 -10.68 0.59
C ARG A 449 16.99 -10.50 2.01
N LYS A 450 17.54 -9.55 2.77
CA LYS A 450 16.92 -9.15 4.04
C LYS A 450 15.73 -8.23 3.76
N VAL A 451 14.53 -8.74 3.95
CA VAL A 451 13.28 -8.03 3.71
C VAL A 451 12.75 -7.42 5.02
N LEU A 452 12.30 -6.17 4.99
CA LEU A 452 11.63 -5.54 6.14
C LEU A 452 10.31 -6.26 6.46
N THR A 453 10.11 -6.59 7.73
CA THR A 453 8.85 -7.13 8.24
C THR A 453 8.33 -6.29 9.42
N TYR A 454 7.07 -6.49 9.81
CA TYR A 454 6.55 -5.84 11.02
C TYR A 454 7.28 -6.28 12.28
N ALA A 455 7.82 -7.50 12.33
CA ALA A 455 8.63 -7.99 13.43
C ALA A 455 9.92 -7.18 13.64
N ASP A 456 10.45 -6.51 12.61
CA ASP A 456 11.66 -5.69 12.69
C ASP A 456 11.37 -4.27 13.22
N LEU A 457 10.17 -3.76 12.99
CA LEU A 457 9.82 -2.39 13.33
C LEU A 457 9.60 -2.22 14.83
N ARG A 458 10.18 -1.16 15.40
CA ARG A 458 9.88 -0.65 16.75
C ARG A 458 9.83 0.86 16.74
N SER A 459 8.82 1.48 17.33
CA SER A 459 8.80 2.94 17.49
C SER A 459 9.96 3.41 18.38
N MET A 460 10.46 4.62 18.11
CA MET A 460 11.50 5.24 18.96
C MET A 460 10.97 5.65 20.34
N VAL A 461 9.66 5.90 20.43
CA VAL A 461 8.97 6.33 21.64
C VAL A 461 7.73 5.46 21.82
N GLU A 462 7.50 5.04 23.06
CA GLU A 462 6.29 4.31 23.45
C GLU A 462 5.04 5.22 23.36
N PRO A 463 3.85 4.66 23.07
CA PRO A 463 2.58 5.37 23.17
C PRO A 463 2.41 6.05 24.53
N GLU A 464 1.89 7.28 24.52
CA GLU A 464 1.51 7.97 25.77
C GLU A 464 0.41 7.20 26.52
N ASP A 465 -0.52 6.58 25.79
CA ASP A 465 -1.60 5.76 26.34
C ASP A 465 -1.28 4.26 26.22
N ASN A 466 -0.73 3.70 27.29
CA ASN A 466 -0.42 2.28 27.42
C ASN A 466 -1.42 1.50 28.27
N ARG A 467 -2.64 2.03 28.47
CA ARG A 467 -3.69 1.31 29.19
C ARG A 467 -4.04 0.00 28.49
N ALA A 468 -4.46 -0.98 29.28
CA ALA A 468 -5.11 -2.18 28.75
C ALA A 468 -6.40 -1.78 28.02
N PRO A 469 -6.75 -2.44 26.91
CA PRO A 469 -7.98 -2.15 26.20
C PRO A 469 -9.20 -2.52 27.05
N THR A 470 -10.24 -1.69 26.98
CA THR A 470 -11.51 -1.89 27.69
C THR A 470 -12.36 -2.99 27.05
N ARG A 471 -12.18 -3.22 25.75
CA ARG A 471 -12.84 -4.25 24.95
C ARG A 471 -12.09 -4.50 23.65
N GLU A 472 -12.48 -5.57 22.97
CA GLU A 472 -12.00 -5.94 21.65
C GLU A 472 -13.10 -5.73 20.60
N ILE A 473 -12.69 -5.35 19.40
CA ILE A 473 -13.51 -5.26 18.20
C ILE A 473 -12.82 -6.12 17.15
N GLU A 474 -13.35 -7.32 16.94
CA GLU A 474 -12.86 -8.22 15.89
C GLU A 474 -13.59 -7.94 14.57
N LEU A 475 -12.82 -7.82 13.51
CA LEU A 475 -13.29 -7.53 12.16
C LEU A 475 -12.62 -8.48 11.18
N HIS A 476 -13.44 -9.11 10.37
CA HIS A 476 -13.03 -10.02 9.32
C HIS A 476 -13.01 -9.26 8.00
N LEU A 477 -11.87 -9.24 7.31
CA LEU A 477 -11.77 -8.73 5.95
C LEU A 477 -12.34 -9.81 5.04
N THR A 478 -13.57 -9.61 4.57
CA THR A 478 -14.30 -10.61 3.81
C THR A 478 -14.41 -10.22 2.34
N GLY A 479 -14.33 -11.21 1.46
CA GLY A 479 -14.40 -10.94 0.03
C GLY A 479 -14.82 -12.15 -0.80
N ASN A 480 -15.42 -11.88 -1.95
CA ASN A 480 -15.68 -12.86 -2.98
C ASN A 480 -14.94 -12.45 -4.24
N MET A 481 -13.90 -13.22 -4.58
CA MET A 481 -13.04 -12.93 -5.72
C MET A 481 -13.80 -13.04 -7.03
N ASP A 482 -14.51 -14.16 -7.24
CA ASP A 482 -15.33 -14.46 -8.44
C ASP A 482 -16.36 -13.36 -8.76
N ARG A 483 -16.88 -12.68 -7.73
CA ARG A 483 -17.91 -11.62 -7.86
C ARG A 483 -17.38 -10.22 -7.58
N TYR A 484 -16.09 -10.09 -7.30
CA TYR A 484 -15.43 -8.85 -6.92
C TYR A 484 -16.20 -8.07 -5.82
N MET A 485 -16.56 -8.78 -4.75
CA MET A 485 -17.26 -8.23 -3.59
C MET A 485 -16.30 -8.08 -2.43
N TRP A 486 -16.33 -6.93 -1.77
CA TRP A 486 -15.36 -6.57 -0.74
C TRP A 486 -16.09 -5.94 0.45
N SER A 487 -15.75 -6.37 1.66
CA SER A 487 -16.52 -6.01 2.86
C SER A 487 -15.73 -6.27 4.14
N PHE A 488 -16.29 -5.84 5.27
CA PHE A 488 -15.92 -6.43 6.57
C PHE A 488 -17.08 -7.30 7.07
N ASN A 489 -16.81 -8.40 7.77
CA ASN A 489 -17.79 -9.28 8.42
C ASN A 489 -18.97 -9.68 7.51
N GLY A 490 -18.71 -9.87 6.21
CA GLY A 490 -19.69 -10.17 5.16
C GLY A 490 -20.64 -9.02 4.77
N LEU A 491 -20.47 -7.81 5.32
CA LEU A 491 -21.33 -6.66 5.07
C LEU A 491 -20.59 -5.53 4.35
N LYS A 492 -21.08 -5.16 3.16
CA LYS A 492 -20.61 -3.94 2.46
C LYS A 492 -21.01 -2.69 3.23
N PHE A 493 -20.30 -1.59 3.01
CA PHE A 493 -20.53 -0.33 3.73
C PHE A 493 -21.98 0.13 3.80
N SER A 494 -22.73 0.09 2.68
CA SER A 494 -24.14 0.49 2.65
C SER A 494 -25.09 -0.34 3.54
N GLN A 495 -24.61 -1.46 4.09
CA GLN A 495 -25.35 -2.33 5.00
C GLN A 495 -24.79 -2.30 6.43
N ALA A 496 -23.59 -1.74 6.61
CA ALA A 496 -22.87 -1.76 7.87
C ALA A 496 -23.31 -0.60 8.77
N LYS A 497 -23.47 -0.88 10.06
CA LYS A 497 -23.61 0.17 11.07
C LYS A 497 -22.23 0.75 11.40
N PRO A 498 -22.16 2.03 11.83
CA PRO A 498 -20.91 2.59 12.31
C PRO A 498 -20.38 1.84 13.53
N ILE A 499 -19.05 1.77 13.63
CA ILE A 499 -18.36 1.31 14.83
C ILE A 499 -18.32 2.48 15.80
N VAL A 500 -19.04 2.38 16.91
CA VAL A 500 -19.10 3.44 17.92
C VAL A 500 -18.02 3.20 18.97
N LEU A 501 -17.21 4.22 19.22
CA LEU A 501 -16.19 4.30 20.25
C LEU A 501 -16.56 5.40 21.26
N LYS A 502 -16.38 5.13 22.54
CA LYS A 502 -16.54 6.13 23.61
C LYS A 502 -15.29 6.99 23.70
N TYR A 503 -15.43 8.30 23.68
CA TYR A 503 -14.32 9.21 23.81
C TYR A 503 -13.49 8.93 25.08
N GLY A 504 -12.17 8.77 24.92
CA GLY A 504 -11.21 8.44 25.98
C GLY A 504 -11.07 6.95 26.29
N GLU A 505 -11.85 6.07 25.67
CA GLU A 505 -11.66 4.62 25.79
C GLU A 505 -10.42 4.15 24.99
N ARG A 506 -9.85 3.02 25.42
CA ARG A 506 -8.74 2.34 24.73
C ARG A 506 -9.30 1.02 24.21
N VAL A 507 -9.33 0.81 22.90
CA VAL A 507 -9.92 -0.39 22.29
C VAL A 507 -8.86 -1.18 21.56
N ARG A 508 -8.96 -2.50 21.57
CA ARG A 508 -8.20 -3.36 20.67
C ARG A 508 -9.04 -3.67 19.44
N PHE A 509 -8.53 -3.34 18.28
CA PHE A 509 -9.03 -3.88 17.03
C PHE A 509 -8.27 -5.16 16.71
N VAL A 510 -9.00 -6.19 16.31
CA VAL A 510 -8.45 -7.42 15.77
C VAL A 510 -8.91 -7.52 14.33
N LEU A 511 -7.98 -7.64 13.41
CA LEU A 511 -8.25 -7.85 12.00
C LEU A 511 -7.88 -9.27 11.63
N VAL A 512 -8.80 -9.97 10.97
CA VAL A 512 -8.58 -11.29 10.38
C VAL A 512 -8.76 -11.15 8.88
N ASN A 513 -7.76 -11.54 8.10
CA ASN A 513 -7.88 -11.53 6.64
C ASN A 513 -8.44 -12.87 6.13
N ASP A 514 -9.74 -12.87 5.82
CA ASP A 514 -10.44 -14.04 5.27
C ASP A 514 -10.31 -14.12 3.74
N THR A 515 -9.40 -13.36 3.13
CA THR A 515 -9.25 -13.31 1.66
C THR A 515 -7.87 -13.79 1.21
N MET A 516 -7.71 -13.99 -0.09
CA MET A 516 -6.44 -14.34 -0.72
C MET A 516 -5.54 -13.14 -1.02
N MET A 517 -6.03 -11.92 -0.78
CA MET A 517 -5.33 -10.70 -1.15
C MET A 517 -4.76 -10.00 0.07
N THR A 518 -3.69 -9.26 -0.15
CA THR A 518 -3.11 -8.41 0.91
C THR A 518 -3.89 -7.10 0.98
N HIS A 519 -4.38 -6.71 2.15
CA HIS A 519 -5.21 -5.50 2.32
C HIS A 519 -4.52 -4.46 3.21
N PRO A 520 -4.29 -3.22 2.72
CA PRO A 520 -3.83 -2.13 3.56
C PRO A 520 -5.04 -1.45 4.20
N ILE A 521 -5.23 -1.63 5.50
CA ILE A 521 -6.35 -1.08 6.24
C ILE A 521 -5.94 0.23 6.91
N HIS A 522 -6.65 1.31 6.60
CA HIS A 522 -6.39 2.66 7.12
C HIS A 522 -7.54 3.13 8.02
N LEU A 523 -7.19 3.67 9.19
CA LEU A 523 -8.10 4.34 10.12
C LEU A 523 -7.78 5.84 10.17
N HIS A 524 -8.77 6.67 9.82
CA HIS A 524 -8.62 8.12 9.84
C HIS A 524 -8.61 8.66 11.29
N GLY A 525 -7.92 9.79 11.48
CA GLY A 525 -7.98 10.63 12.69
C GLY A 525 -7.39 10.03 13.96
N LEU A 526 -7.01 8.75 13.95
CA LEU A 526 -6.58 7.99 15.12
C LEU A 526 -5.32 7.17 14.75
N TRP A 527 -4.50 6.85 15.74
CA TRP A 527 -3.32 6.00 15.55
C TRP A 527 -3.63 4.53 15.84
N SER A 528 -3.00 3.65 15.06
CA SER A 528 -3.00 2.20 15.28
C SER A 528 -1.71 1.77 15.94
N ASP A 529 -1.79 1.41 17.21
CA ASP A 529 -0.66 0.86 17.98
C ASP A 529 -0.60 -0.66 17.75
N LEU A 530 0.11 -1.09 16.69
CA LEU A 530 0.27 -2.50 16.33
C LEU A 530 0.79 -3.29 17.53
N GLU A 531 0.22 -4.45 17.76
CA GLU A 531 0.65 -5.37 18.82
C GLU A 531 1.43 -6.55 18.22
N SER A 532 2.45 -7.00 18.93
CA SER A 532 3.06 -8.30 18.70
C SER A 532 2.11 -9.43 19.16
N PRO A 533 2.33 -10.69 18.76
CA PRO A 533 1.36 -11.76 19.02
C PRO A 533 1.17 -12.09 20.51
N ASP A 534 2.13 -11.72 21.35
CA ASP A 534 2.06 -11.75 22.81
C ASP A 534 1.32 -10.54 23.43
N GLY A 535 0.80 -9.63 22.61
CA GLY A 535 0.00 -8.47 23.01
C GLY A 535 0.81 -7.24 23.42
N ASN A 536 2.14 -7.27 23.26
CA ASN A 536 3.01 -6.13 23.54
C ASN A 536 2.93 -5.08 22.43
N PHE A 537 3.25 -3.81 22.75
CA PHE A 537 3.36 -2.78 21.73
C PHE A 537 4.52 -3.08 20.77
N GLN A 538 4.23 -3.07 19.47
CA GLN A 538 5.20 -3.31 18.42
C GLN A 538 5.65 -1.98 17.78
N VAL A 539 4.73 -1.31 17.06
CA VAL A 539 5.01 -0.06 16.36
C VAL A 539 3.71 0.71 16.15
N ARG A 540 3.76 2.03 16.21
CA ARG A 540 2.63 2.92 15.89
C ARG A 540 2.60 3.21 14.39
N LYS A 541 1.44 3.02 13.76
CA LYS A 541 1.19 3.21 12.33
C LYS A 541 -0.20 3.80 12.08
N HIS A 542 -0.44 4.34 10.88
CA HIS A 542 -1.78 4.78 10.44
C HIS A 542 -2.40 3.82 9.42
N THR A 543 -1.59 3.03 8.72
CA THR A 543 -2.04 2.03 7.74
C THR A 543 -1.46 0.67 8.13
N ILE A 544 -2.30 -0.35 8.33
CA ILE A 544 -1.87 -1.71 8.68
C ILE A 544 -2.15 -2.63 7.49
N SER A 545 -1.11 -3.23 6.92
CA SER A 545 -1.23 -4.21 5.85
C SER A 545 -1.35 -5.61 6.44
N LEU A 546 -2.28 -6.41 5.90
CA LEU A 546 -2.49 -7.79 6.30
C LEU A 546 -2.28 -8.73 5.12
N ASN A 547 -1.40 -9.71 5.29
CA ASN A 547 -1.24 -10.83 4.38
C ASN A 547 -2.49 -11.72 4.37
N PRO A 548 -2.67 -12.55 3.33
CA PRO A 548 -3.71 -13.59 3.30
C PRO A 548 -3.63 -14.51 4.53
N ALA A 549 -4.79 -14.90 5.07
CA ALA A 549 -4.90 -15.76 6.24
C ALA A 549 -4.05 -15.29 7.44
N GLN A 550 -3.99 -13.96 7.66
CA GLN A 550 -3.27 -13.34 8.78
C GLN A 550 -4.25 -12.72 9.78
N ARG A 551 -3.92 -12.83 11.08
CA ARG A 551 -4.59 -12.13 12.17
C ARG A 551 -3.63 -11.15 12.83
N ILE A 552 -3.98 -9.86 12.79
CA ILE A 552 -3.22 -8.77 13.40
C ILE A 552 -4.12 -8.04 14.40
N SER A 553 -3.57 -7.68 15.56
CA SER A 553 -4.23 -6.79 16.52
C SER A 553 -3.48 -5.47 16.69
N TYR A 554 -4.24 -4.42 16.95
CA TYR A 554 -3.68 -3.11 17.28
C TYR A 554 -4.59 -2.38 18.26
N ARG A 555 -4.02 -1.48 19.06
CA ARG A 555 -4.76 -0.67 20.02
C ARG A 555 -5.01 0.73 19.47
N VAL A 556 -6.16 1.29 19.82
CA VAL A 556 -6.58 2.65 19.45
C VAL A 556 -7.04 3.39 20.70
N SER A 557 -6.51 4.59 20.91
CA SER A 557 -7.05 5.55 21.88
C SER A 557 -8.09 6.40 21.18
N ALA A 558 -9.35 6.35 21.63
CA ALA A 558 -10.43 7.13 21.04
C ALA A 558 -10.37 8.61 21.50
N ASP A 559 -9.34 9.33 21.07
CA ASP A 559 -8.99 10.68 21.54
C ASP A 559 -9.34 11.82 20.55
N ALA A 560 -9.94 11.47 19.41
CA ALA A 560 -10.41 12.40 18.39
C ALA A 560 -11.93 12.25 18.16
N ARG A 561 -12.74 13.18 18.67
CA ARG A 561 -14.21 13.18 18.50
C ARG A 561 -14.59 13.38 17.03
N GLY A 562 -15.62 12.67 16.58
CA GLY A 562 -16.18 12.85 15.24
C GLY A 562 -16.41 11.55 14.47
N ASN A 563 -16.65 11.71 13.17
CA ASN A 563 -16.82 10.62 12.23
C ASN A 563 -15.52 10.42 11.45
N TRP A 564 -15.05 9.18 11.40
CA TRP A 564 -13.79 8.78 10.80
C TRP A 564 -14.01 7.63 9.82
N ALA A 565 -13.33 7.68 8.68
CA ALA A 565 -13.33 6.58 7.74
C ALA A 565 -12.41 5.46 8.23
N TYR A 566 -12.80 4.22 7.96
CA TYR A 566 -12.01 3.03 8.24
C TYR A 566 -12.16 2.02 7.10
N HIS A 567 -11.13 1.85 6.29
CA HIS A 567 -11.28 1.13 5.02
C HIS A 567 -9.99 0.51 4.49
N CYS A 568 -10.15 -0.40 3.53
CA CYS A 568 -9.05 -0.85 2.69
C CYS A 568 -8.63 0.28 1.75
N HIS A 569 -7.33 0.51 1.62
CA HIS A 569 -6.76 1.55 0.76
C HIS A 569 -6.44 1.03 -0.65
N LEU A 570 -6.87 -0.19 -0.99
CA LEU A 570 -7.05 -0.56 -2.39
C LEU A 570 -8.33 0.11 -2.90
N LEU A 571 -8.20 1.11 -3.77
CA LEU A 571 -9.28 2.01 -4.19
C LEU A 571 -10.52 1.25 -4.67
N TYR A 572 -10.35 0.22 -5.51
CA TYR A 572 -11.48 -0.56 -6.01
C TYR A 572 -12.10 -1.47 -4.93
N HIS A 573 -11.37 -1.85 -3.88
CA HIS A 573 -11.93 -2.60 -2.74
C HIS A 573 -12.76 -1.69 -1.85
N MET A 574 -12.27 -0.48 -1.59
CA MET A 574 -13.00 0.57 -0.90
C MET A 574 -14.33 0.85 -1.59
N GLU A 575 -14.29 1.15 -2.89
CA GLU A 575 -15.46 1.47 -3.72
C GLU A 575 -16.42 0.29 -3.87
N ALA A 576 -15.92 -0.94 -3.82
CA ALA A 576 -16.76 -2.14 -3.79
C ALA A 576 -17.45 -2.39 -2.45
N GLY A 577 -16.99 -1.76 -1.36
CA GLY A 577 -17.67 -1.76 -0.07
C GLY A 577 -16.84 -2.18 1.16
N MET A 578 -15.52 -2.40 1.04
CA MET A 578 -14.63 -2.68 2.19
C MET A 578 -14.32 -1.38 2.95
N PHE A 579 -15.37 -0.83 3.55
CA PHE A 579 -15.37 0.44 4.26
C PHE A 579 -16.27 0.35 5.49
N ARG A 580 -15.92 1.10 6.53
CA ARG A 580 -16.65 1.32 7.76
C ARG A 580 -16.57 2.79 8.16
N ALA A 581 -17.64 3.26 8.78
CA ALA A 581 -17.63 4.49 9.55
C ALA A 581 -17.25 4.16 11.00
N VAL A 582 -16.36 4.94 11.59
CA VAL A 582 -16.05 4.94 13.02
C VAL A 582 -16.55 6.24 13.61
N VAL A 583 -17.29 6.18 14.72
CA VAL A 583 -17.82 7.35 15.41
C VAL A 583 -17.23 7.40 16.80
N VAL A 584 -16.61 8.52 17.18
CA VAL A 584 -16.09 8.75 18.53
C VAL A 584 -16.97 9.79 19.23
N GLU A 585 -17.71 9.35 20.25
CA GLU A 585 -18.72 10.16 20.98
C GLU A 585 -18.55 10.17 22.51
#